data_AF-A0A9D5VCN0-F1
#
_entry.id   AF-A0A9D5VCN0-F1
#
_cell.length_a   1.000
_cell.length_b   1.000
_cell.length_c   1.000
_cell.angle_alpha   90.00
_cell.angle_beta   90.00
_cell.angle_gamma   90.00
#
_symmetry.space_group_name_H-M   'P 1'
#
loop_
_entity.id
_entity.type
_entity.pdbx_description
1 polymer ?
#
loop_
_entity_poly.entity_id
_entity_poly.type
_entity_poly.pdbx_seq_one_letter_code
_entity_poly.pdbx_strand_id
1 'polypeptide(L)' 'MKENGITRAELADRLGKSESFVSQVLSGHRNMTLETLADIAYTLDLKVKVDFGRDDWVGTEPLKHPGQTL' A
#
# COMPACT_ATOMS: atom_id res chain seq x y z
N MET A 1 -11.12 7.56 -2.73
CA MET A 1 -12.13 6.68 -3.38
C MET A 1 -13.12 7.41 -4.28
N LYS A 2 -13.36 8.72 -4.12
CA LYS A 2 -14.10 9.50 -5.13
C LYS A 2 -13.39 9.61 -6.50
N GLU A 3 -12.09 9.29 -6.59
CA GLU A 3 -11.30 9.42 -7.82
C GLU A 3 -11.40 8.25 -8.80
N ASN A 4 -11.87 7.06 -8.38
CA ASN A 4 -11.95 5.87 -9.26
C ASN A 4 -13.38 5.34 -9.44
N GLY A 5 -14.40 6.10 -9.03
CA GLY A 5 -15.81 5.75 -9.26
C GLY A 5 -16.36 4.54 -8.48
N ILE A 6 -15.54 3.82 -7.71
CA ILE A 6 -15.98 2.64 -6.95
C ILE A 6 -16.36 2.98 -5.50
N THR A 7 -17.45 2.40 -5.03
CA THR A 7 -17.89 2.51 -3.64
C THR A 7 -17.18 1.49 -2.73
N ARG A 8 -17.22 1.70 -1.40
CA ARG A 8 -16.69 0.71 -0.44
C ARG A 8 -17.46 -0.60 -0.47
N ALA A 9 -18.77 -0.54 -0.68
CA ALA A 9 -19.64 -1.69 -0.86
C ALA A 9 -19.24 -2.51 -2.09
N GLU A 10 -19.06 -1.88 -3.26
CA GLU A 10 -18.59 -2.59 -4.46
C GLU A 10 -17.21 -3.20 -4.29
N LEU A 11 -16.28 -2.51 -3.61
CA LEU A 11 -14.97 -3.09 -3.33
C LEU A 11 -15.11 -4.32 -2.42
N ALA A 12 -15.97 -4.26 -1.42
CA ALA A 12 -16.23 -5.38 -0.51
C ALA A 12 -16.80 -6.59 -1.26
N ASP A 13 -17.79 -6.36 -2.12
CA ASP A 13 -18.40 -7.40 -2.97
C ASP A 13 -17.36 -8.04 -3.89
N ARG A 14 -16.52 -7.23 -4.57
CA ARG A 14 -15.47 -7.75 -5.46
C ARG A 14 -14.40 -8.55 -4.72
N LEU A 15 -14.10 -8.19 -3.48
CA LEU A 15 -13.13 -8.90 -2.64
C LEU A 15 -13.71 -10.12 -1.91
N GLY A 16 -15.03 -10.31 -1.93
CA GLY A 16 -15.70 -11.31 -1.09
C GLY A 16 -15.52 -11.04 0.40
N LYS A 17 -15.52 -9.77 0.82
CA LYS A 17 -15.32 -9.31 2.21
C LYS A 17 -16.48 -8.43 2.66
N SER A 18 -16.54 -8.11 3.95
CA SER A 18 -17.52 -7.16 4.47
C SER A 18 -17.10 -5.71 4.22
N GLU A 19 -18.06 -4.80 4.10
CA GLU A 19 -17.79 -3.36 3.98
C GLU A 19 -17.07 -2.81 5.23
N SER A 20 -17.35 -3.39 6.41
CA SER A 20 -16.63 -3.09 7.65
C SER A 20 -15.14 -3.45 7.55
N PHE A 21 -14.82 -4.63 6.99
CA PHE A 21 -13.43 -5.02 6.73
C PHE A 21 -12.74 -4.03 5.81
N VAL A 22 -13.37 -3.67 4.69
CA VAL A 22 -12.84 -2.69 3.74
C VAL A 22 -12.61 -1.33 4.43
N SER A 23 -13.56 -0.87 5.23
CA SER A 23 -13.44 0.40 5.97
C SER A 23 -12.26 0.39 6.96
N GLN A 24 -12.07 -0.70 7.69
CA GLN A 24 -10.97 -0.85 8.64
C GLN A 24 -9.59 -0.89 7.96
N VAL A 25 -9.49 -1.56 6.81
CA VAL A 25 -8.24 -1.66 6.06
C VAL A 25 -7.86 -0.29 5.50
N LEU A 26 -8.81 0.45 4.93
CA LEU A 26 -8.56 1.77 4.35
C LEU A 26 -8.34 2.87 5.39
N SER A 27 -8.88 2.71 6.61
CA SER A 27 -8.67 3.68 7.69
C SER A 27 -7.31 3.53 8.37
N GLY A 28 -6.51 2.52 7.99
CA GLY A 28 -5.20 2.26 8.59
C GLY A 28 -5.26 1.87 10.07
N HIS A 29 -6.43 1.56 10.61
CA HIS A 29 -6.61 1.23 12.04
C HIS A 29 -6.09 -0.15 12.44
N ARG A 30 -5.59 -0.93 11.49
CA ARG A 30 -5.00 -2.25 11.71
C ARG A 30 -3.80 -2.45 10.80
N ASN A 31 -2.84 -3.27 11.26
CA ASN A 31 -1.85 -3.84 10.35
C ASN A 31 -2.59 -4.68 9.30
N MET A 32 -2.47 -4.25 8.04
CA MET A 32 -2.92 -5.03 6.89
C MET A 32 -1.77 -5.90 6.37
N THR A 33 -2.12 -7.03 5.78
CA THR A 33 -1.14 -7.88 5.09
C THR A 33 -0.83 -7.29 3.71
N LEU A 34 0.36 -7.57 3.19
CA LEU A 34 0.70 -7.27 1.79
C LEU A 34 -0.25 -7.97 0.81
N GLU A 35 -0.75 -9.16 1.18
CA GLU A 35 -1.79 -9.88 0.44
C GLU A 35 -3.07 -9.03 0.33
N THR A 36 -3.56 -8.47 1.44
CA THR A 36 -4.76 -7.62 1.42
C THR A 36 -4.56 -6.38 0.54
N LEU A 37 -3.37 -5.77 0.60
CA LEU A 37 -3.01 -4.64 -0.26
C LEU A 37 -2.98 -5.05 -1.73
N ALA A 38 -2.40 -6.21 -2.05
CA ALA A 38 -2.31 -6.73 -3.39
C ALA A 38 -3.70 -7.04 -3.98
N ASP A 39 -4.59 -7.66 -3.20
CA ASP A 39 -5.96 -7.96 -3.61
C ASP A 39 -6.74 -6.67 -3.93
N ILE A 40 -6.62 -5.65 -3.09
CA ILE A 40 -7.25 -4.34 -3.33
C ILE A 40 -6.71 -3.70 -4.60
N ALA A 41 -5.39 -3.68 -4.77
CA ALA A 41 -4.76 -3.08 -5.95
C ALA A 41 -5.18 -3.82 -7.23
N TYR A 42 -5.16 -5.15 -7.22
CA TYR A 42 -5.58 -5.99 -8.34
C TYR A 42 -7.05 -5.76 -8.71
N THR A 43 -7.94 -5.73 -7.71
CA THR A 43 -9.39 -5.51 -7.90
C THR A 43 -9.70 -4.15 -8.51
N LEU A 44 -8.82 -3.18 -8.29
CA LEU A 44 -8.97 -1.80 -8.77
C LEU A 44 -8.14 -1.49 -10.01
N ASP A 45 -7.47 -2.49 -10.59
CA ASP A 45 -6.51 -2.33 -11.70
C ASP A 45 -5.44 -1.25 -11.42
N LEU A 46 -4.93 -1.25 -10.19
CA LEU A 46 -3.93 -0.30 -9.72
C LEU A 46 -2.54 -0.93 -9.70
N LYS A 47 -1.53 -0.09 -9.98
CA LYS A 47 -0.12 -0.43 -9.76
C LYS A 47 0.30 -0.08 -8.33
N VAL A 48 0.90 -1.04 -7.63
CA VAL A 48 1.49 -0.80 -6.30
C VAL A 48 2.91 -0.29 -6.47
N LYS A 49 3.24 0.85 -5.84
CA LYS A 49 4.61 1.33 -5.67
C LYS A 49 4.96 1.25 -4.19
N VAL A 50 5.97 0.46 -3.85
CA VAL A 50 6.52 0.35 -2.49
C VAL A 50 7.88 1.02 -2.48
N ASP A 51 8.10 1.90 -1.50
CA ASP A 51 9.37 2.55 -1.26
C ASP A 51 9.81 2.23 0.18
N PHE A 52 11.10 1.99 0.37
CA PHE A 52 11.69 1.71 1.67
C PHE A 52 12.69 2.81 2.00
N GLY A 53 12.27 3.74 2.85
CA GLY A 53 13.16 4.72 3.46
C GLY A 53 13.40 4.37 4.92
N ARG A 54 14.55 4.78 5.47
CA ARG A 54 14.62 5.01 6.91
C ARG A 54 14.04 6.40 7.19
N ASP A 55 13.40 6.60 8.34
CA ASP A 55 12.88 7.93 8.74
C ASP A 55 13.97 9.03 8.79
N ASP A 56 15.25 8.64 8.90
CA ASP A 56 16.41 9.52 8.88
C ASP A 56 17.09 9.62 7.50
N TRP A 57 16.52 9.03 6.45
CA TRP A 57 17.10 9.05 5.11
C TRP A 57 16.83 10.38 4.40
N VAL A 58 17.81 11.27 4.44
CA VAL A 58 17.86 12.51 3.64
C VAL A 58 18.56 12.19 2.32
N GLY A 59 17.81 11.68 1.35
CA GLY A 59 18.36 11.24 0.08
C GLY A 59 18.93 12.37 -0.78
N THR A 60 20.25 12.36 -1.02
CA THR A 60 20.89 12.69 -2.31
C THR A 60 22.30 12.08 -2.48
N GLU A 61 22.94 11.57 -1.43
CA GLU A 61 24.26 10.94 -1.58
C GLU A 61 24.14 9.40 -1.65
N PRO A 62 24.82 8.73 -2.61
CA PRO A 62 24.91 7.27 -2.61
C PRO A 62 25.53 6.80 -1.30
N LEU A 63 24.94 5.78 -0.67
CA LEU A 63 25.51 5.11 0.50
C LEU A 63 26.93 4.66 0.15
N LYS A 64 27.95 5.33 0.69
CA LYS A 64 29.31 4.80 0.68
C LYS A 64 29.32 3.59 1.59
N HIS A 65 29.36 2.39 1.01
CA HIS A 65 29.55 1.16 1.78
C HIS A 65 30.92 1.21 2.47
N PRO A 66 31.03 0.83 3.76
CA PRO A 66 32.33 0.64 4.39
C PRO A 66 33.08 -0.44 3.61
N GLY A 67 34.16 -0.06 2.92
CA GLY A 67 34.94 -0.96 2.05
C GLY A 67 35.07 -0.51 0.60
N GLN A 68 34.31 0.51 0.14
CA GLN A 68 34.63 1.21 -1.10
C GLN A 68 35.63 2.33 -0.81
N THR A 69 36.90 1.95 -0.68
CA THR A 69 38.03 2.88 -0.71
C THR A 69 38.40 3.12 -2.18
N LEU A 70 38.63 4.39 -2.53
CA LEU A 70 39.34 4.80 -3.76
C LEU A 70 40.73 4.15 -3.83
#